data_AF-A0A7W1R7C7-F1
#
_entry.id   AF-A0A7W1R7C7-F1
#
_cell.length_a   1.000
_cell.length_b   1.000
_cell.length_c   1.000
_cell.angle_alpha   90.00
_cell.angle_beta   90.00
_cell.angle_gamma   90.00
#
_symmetry.space_group_name_H-M   'P 1'
#
loop_
_entity.id
_entity.type
_entity.pdbx_description
1 polymer ?
#
loop_
_entity_poly.entity_id
_entity_poly.type
_entity_poly.pdbx_seq_one_letter_code
_entity_poly.pdbx_strand_id
1 'polypeptide(L)'
;MLKWSAFWTTFGLLVVAEIGDKTQLAAITLAAETRSPVSVFLGAALALTLVSLVGIALGALLGQYLPTALLHKAAALAFIVIGVLMLWGKM
;
A
#
# COMPACT_ATOMS: atom_id res chain seq x y z
N MET A 1 2.07 0.04 25.18
CA MET A 1 0.65 -0.38 25.23
C MET A 1 0.10 -0.38 23.81
N LEU A 2 -0.38 -1.52 23.30
CA LEU A 2 -1.05 -1.57 22.00
C LEU A 2 -2.30 -0.68 22.06
N LYS A 3 -2.36 0.36 21.23
CA LYS A 3 -3.58 1.16 21.06
C LYS A 3 -4.51 0.39 20.13
N TRP A 4 -5.42 -0.41 20.69
CA TRP A 4 -6.40 -1.20 19.93
C TRP A 4 -7.26 -0.34 18.96
N SER A 5 -7.46 0.94 19.31
CA SER A 5 -8.08 1.94 18.44
C SER A 5 -7.30 2.16 17.13
N ALA A 6 -5.96 2.20 17.17
CA ALA A 6 -5.15 2.39 15.97
C ALA A 6 -5.24 1.17 15.03
N PHE A 7 -5.35 -0.05 15.58
CA PHE A 7 -5.56 -1.26 14.80
C PHE A 7 -6.87 -1.20 14.02
N TRP A 8 -8.01 -0.99 14.69
CA TRP A 8 -9.31 -0.97 14.01
C TRP A 8 -9.48 0.19 13.03
N THR A 9 -8.92 1.36 13.36
CA THR A 9 -8.97 2.53 12.47
C THR A 9 -8.17 2.26 11.19
N THR A 10 -6.95 1.75 11.33
CA THR A 10 -6.09 1.45 10.17
C THR A 10 -6.66 0.29 9.35
N PHE A 11 -7.19 -0.75 10.01
CA PHE A 11 -7.84 -1.87 9.35
C PHE A 11 -9.04 -1.42 8.52
N GLY A 12 -9.95 -0.64 9.12
CA GLY A 12 -11.13 -0.12 8.41
C GLY A 12 -10.75 0.79 7.24
N LEU A 13 -9.79 1.68 7.44
CA LEU A 13 -9.29 2.57 6.39
C LEU A 13 -8.71 1.78 5.21
N LEU A 14 -7.83 0.80 5.48
CA LEU A 14 -7.20 0.00 4.43
C LEU A 14 -8.21 -0.86 3.69
N VAL A 15 -9.16 -1.49 4.39
CA VAL A 15 -10.21 -2.27 3.72
C VAL A 15 -10.99 -1.39 2.74
N VAL A 16 -11.41 -0.19 3.17
CA VAL A 16 -12.15 0.73 2.28
C VAL A 16 -11.28 1.22 1.12
N ALA A 17 -10.00 1.51 1.38
CA ALA A 17 -9.07 2.01 0.36
C ALA A 17 -8.69 0.94 -0.68
N GLU A 18 -8.63 -0.34 -0.29
CA GLU A 18 -8.14 -1.44 -1.11
C GLU A 18 -9.25 -2.23 -1.82
N ILE A 19 -10.53 -2.00 -1.48
CA ILE A 19 -11.65 -2.70 -2.14
C ILE A 19 -11.67 -2.36 -3.64
N GLY A 20 -11.54 -3.40 -4.46
CA GLY A 20 -11.62 -3.29 -5.92
C GLY A 20 -10.35 -2.76 -6.58
N ASP A 21 -9.22 -2.70 -5.86
CA ASP A 21 -7.96 -2.30 -6.46
C ASP A 21 -7.45 -3.35 -7.48
N LYS A 22 -6.59 -2.89 -8.40
CA LYS A 22 -5.92 -3.70 -9.42
C LYS A 22 -5.16 -4.88 -8.80
N THR A 23 -4.58 -4.72 -7.62
CA THR A 23 -3.88 -5.80 -6.91
C THR A 23 -4.82 -6.92 -6.47
N GLN A 24 -6.05 -6.60 -6.04
CA GLN A 24 -7.07 -7.61 -5.73
C GLN A 24 -7.51 -8.38 -6.96
N LEU A 25 -7.74 -7.69 -8.08
CA LEU A 25 -8.09 -8.35 -9.35
C LEU A 25 -6.98 -9.29 -9.80
N ALA A 26 -5.70 -8.87 -9.71
CA ALA A 26 -4.55 -9.70 -10.04
C ALA A 26 -4.45 -10.96 -9.15
N ALA A 27 -4.74 -10.83 -7.84
CA ALA A 27 -4.76 -11.96 -6.94
C ALA A 27 -5.89 -12.95 -7.27
N ILE A 28 -7.08 -12.44 -7.61
CA ILE A 28 -8.23 -13.27 -8.02
C ILE A 28 -7.92 -14.01 -9.32
N THR A 29 -7.36 -13.34 -10.33
CA THR A 29 -6.98 -13.98 -11.60
C THR A 29 -5.91 -15.04 -11.40
N LEU A 30 -4.89 -14.76 -10.57
CA LEU A 30 -3.84 -15.72 -10.27
C LEU A 30 -4.37 -16.94 -9.52
N ALA A 31 -5.30 -16.75 -8.58
CA ALA A 31 -5.97 -17.84 -7.88
C ALA A 31 -6.82 -18.69 -8.84
N ALA A 32 -7.49 -18.06 -9.81
CA ALA A 32 -8.28 -18.76 -10.83
C ALA A 32 -7.40 -19.59 -11.79
N GLU A 33 -6.26 -19.04 -12.23
CA GLU A 33 -5.33 -19.74 -13.14
C GLU A 33 -4.60 -20.90 -12.47
N THR A 34 -4.07 -20.68 -11.27
CA THR A 34 -3.28 -21.71 -10.56
C THR A 34 -4.15 -22.78 -9.89
N ARG A 35 -5.46 -22.53 -9.77
CA ARG A 35 -6.42 -23.36 -9.01
C ARG A 35 -5.98 -23.64 -7.57
N SER A 36 -5.08 -22.82 -7.02
CA SER A 36 -4.56 -22.93 -5.65
C SER A 36 -4.84 -21.64 -4.87
N PRO A 37 -6.09 -21.39 -4.46
CA PRO A 37 -6.47 -20.13 -3.82
C PRO A 37 -5.75 -19.90 -2.49
N VAL A 38 -5.44 -20.96 -1.74
CA VAL A 38 -4.74 -20.86 -0.46
C VAL A 38 -3.29 -20.43 -0.65
N SER A 39 -2.58 -21.01 -1.63
CA SER A 39 -1.19 -20.63 -1.91
C SER A 39 -1.09 -19.19 -2.39
N VAL A 40 -2.01 -18.77 -3.27
CA VAL A 40 -2.06 -17.38 -3.76
C VAL A 40 -2.40 -16.42 -2.64
N PHE A 41 -3.37 -16.75 -1.77
CA PHE A 41 -3.70 -15.94 -0.60
C PHE A 41 -2.48 -15.74 0.32
N LEU A 42 -1.78 -16.81 0.67
CA LEU A 42 -0.59 -16.72 1.52
C LEU A 42 0.52 -15.92 0.86
N GLY A 43 0.76 -16.12 -0.44
CA GLY A 43 1.75 -15.36 -1.20
C GLY A 43 1.42 -13.87 -1.25
N ALA A 44 0.17 -13.51 -1.57
CA ALA A 44 -0.28 -12.12 -1.61
C ALA A 44 -0.25 -11.46 -0.22
N ALA A 45 -0.68 -12.17 0.83
CA ALA A 45 -0.62 -11.67 2.20
C ALA A 45 0.83 -11.43 2.66
N LEU A 46 1.75 -12.35 2.36
CA LEU A 46 3.17 -12.17 2.65
C LEU A 46 3.76 -11.00 1.86
N ALA A 47 3.46 -10.89 0.57
CA ALA A 47 3.93 -9.78 -0.26
C ALA A 47 3.44 -8.42 0.28
N LEU A 48 2.15 -8.31 0.60
CA LEU A 48 1.55 -7.10 1.18
C LEU A 48 2.18 -6.75 2.53
N THR A 49 2.39 -7.76 3.38
CA THR A 49 3.04 -7.55 4.69
C THR A 49 4.47 -7.05 4.52
N LEU A 50 5.25 -7.67 3.62
CA LEU A 50 6.64 -7.28 3.38
C LEU A 50 6.75 -5.88 2.80
N VAL A 51 5.97 -5.54 1.77
CA VAL A 51 6.02 -4.20 1.17
C VAL A 51 5.58 -3.13 2.17
N SER A 52 4.57 -3.41 2.99
CA SER A 52 4.12 -2.50 4.06
C SER A 52 5.20 -2.32 5.13
N LEU A 53 5.84 -3.41 5.56
CA LEU A 53 6.91 -3.37 6.55
C LEU A 53 8.09 -2.53 6.04
N VAL A 54 8.50 -2.73 4.80
CA VAL A 54 9.56 -1.93 4.15
C VAL A 54 9.16 -0.46 4.07
N GLY A 55 7.93 -0.17 3.65
CA GLY A 55 7.41 1.21 3.58
C GLY A 55 7.39 1.91 4.93
N ILE A 56 6.92 1.22 5.98
CA ILE A 56 6.89 1.75 7.35
C ILE A 56 8.32 1.96 7.88
N ALA A 57 9.22 0.99 7.68
CA ALA A 57 10.61 1.09 8.14
C ALA A 57 11.34 2.27 7.48
N LEU A 58 11.24 2.41 6.16
CA LEU A 58 11.82 3.53 5.42
C LEU A 58 11.18 4.86 5.82
N GLY A 59 9.86 4.90 5.94
CA GLY A 59 9.14 6.11 6.39
C GLY A 59 9.55 6.55 7.79
N ALA A 60 9.71 5.59 8.72
CA ALA A 60 10.17 5.86 10.08
C ALA A 60 11.63 6.32 10.15
N LEU A 61 12.51 5.76 9.31
CA LEU A 61 13.90 6.21 9.20
C LEU A 61 13.96 7.63 8.63
N LEU A 62 13.29 7.90 7.51
CA LEU A 62 13.26 9.23 6.91
C LEU A 62 12.66 10.28 7.86
N GLY A 63 11.62 9.92 8.61
CA GLY A 63 11.00 10.80 9.61
C GLY A 63 11.92 11.19 10.77
N GLN A 64 12.98 10.45 11.05
CA GLN A 64 13.98 10.81 12.07
C GLN A 64 15.00 11.84 11.57
N TYR A 65 15.28 11.86 10.27
CA TYR A 65 16.30 12.73 9.67
C TYR A 65 15.72 13.95 8.95
N LEU A 66 14.48 13.88 8.47
CA LEU A 66 13.83 14.96 7.71
C LEU A 66 12.69 15.62 8.50
N PRO A 67 12.56 16.95 8.41
CA PRO A 67 11.37 17.67 8.86
C PRO A 67 10.10 17.12 8.20
N THR A 68 9.06 16.87 9.01
CA THR A 68 7.76 16.34 8.55
C THR A 68 7.11 17.19 7.45
N ALA A 69 7.37 18.50 7.44
CA ALA A 69 6.89 19.42 6.40
C ALA A 69 7.51 19.14 5.02
N LEU A 70 8.79 18.75 4.97
CA LEU A 70 9.45 18.38 3.71
C LEU A 70 8.91 17.05 3.19
N LEU A 71 8.68 16.08 4.07
CA LEU A 71 8.08 14.79 3.71
C LEU A 71 6.68 14.97 3.09
N HIS A 72 5.82 15.80 3.70
CA HIS A 72 4.50 16.08 3.15
C HIS A 72 4.57 16.77 1.78
N LYS A 73 5.45 17.77 1.62
CA LYS A 73 5.62 18.45 0.32
C LYS A 73 6.14 17.50 -0.76
N ALA A 74 7.09 16.63 -0.42
CA ALA A 74 7.62 15.62 -1.34
C ALA A 74 6.54 14.61 -1.75
N ALA A 75 5.75 14.10 -0.80
CA ALA A 75 4.63 13.21 -1.09
C ALA A 75 3.57 13.87 -1.98
N ALA A 76 3.18 15.11 -1.68
CA ALA A 76 2.22 15.87 -2.48
C ALA A 76 2.73 16.08 -3.92
N LEU A 77 4.01 16.45 -4.08
CA LEU A 77 4.63 16.61 -5.39
C LEU A 77 4.65 15.29 -6.16
N ALA A 78 5.02 14.17 -5.50
CA ALA A 78 5.02 12.85 -6.13
C ALA A 78 3.61 12.46 -6.63
N PHE A 79 2.58 12.68 -5.82
CA PHE A 79 1.19 12.45 -6.22
C PHE A 79 0.75 13.32 -7.41
N ILE A 80 1.13 14.60 -7.44
CA ILE A 80 0.85 15.48 -8.58
C ILE A 80 1.55 14.98 -9.85
N VAL A 81 2.83 14.63 -9.75
CA VAL A 81 3.61 14.10 -10.89
C VAL A 81 2.98 12.83 -11.43
N ILE A 82 2.65 11.87 -10.56
CA ILE A 82 1.96 10.62 -10.93
C ILE A 82 0.62 10.94 -11.60
N GLY A 83 -0.19 11.83 -11.03
CA GLY A 83 -1.47 12.24 -11.58
C GLY A 83 -1.35 12.87 -12.98
N VAL A 84 -0.38 13.76 -13.18
CA VAL A 84 -0.11 14.38 -14.49
C VAL A 84 0.35 13.35 -15.52
N LEU A 85 1.26 12.44 -15.13
CA LEU A 85 1.73 11.37 -16.01
C LEU A 85 0.59 10.43 -16.43
N MET A 86 -0.32 10.13 -15.50
CA MET A 86 -1.52 9.31 -15.76
C MET A 86 -2.51 10.03 -16.68
N LEU A 87 -2.71 11.34 -16.51
CA LEU A 87 -3.55 12.14 -17.42
C LEU A 87 -2.96 12.22 -18.85
N TRP A 88 -1.64 12.22 -18.98
CA TRP A 88 -0.96 12.23 -20.29
C TRP A 88 -0.91 10.84 -20.95
N GLY A 89 -1.43 9.80 -20.30
CA GLY A 89 -1.38 8.41 -20.80
C GLY A 89 0.04 7.86 -20.91
N LYS A 90 1.00 8.45 -20.18
CA LYS A 90 2.37 7.92 -20.05
C LYS A 90 2.48 6.82 -18.99
N MET A 91 1.41 6.62 -18.22
CA MET A 91 1.11 5.49 -17.34
C MET A 91 -0.36 5.14 -17.52
#